data_AF-A0A962IND3-F1
#
_entry.id   AF-A0A962IND3-F1
#
_cell.length_a   1.000
_cell.length_b   1.000
_cell.length_c   1.000
_cell.angle_alpha   90.00
_cell.angle_beta   90.00
_cell.angle_gamma   90.00
#
_symmetry.space_group_name_H-M   'P 1'
#
loop_
_entity.id
_entity.type
_entity.pdbx_description
1 polymer ?
#
loop_
_entity_poly.entity_id
_entity_poly.type
_entity_poly.pdbx_seq_one_letter_code
_entity_poly.pdbx_strand_id
1 'polypeptide(L)' 'QEKEIRMLLQVHDELVFEVREDRLEHYRKGIVERMQGAADLAVPLLVEAGSGANWDAAH' A
#
# COMPACT_ATOMS: atom_id res chain seq x y z
N GLN A 1 -16.76 12.05 -8.94
CA GLN A 1 -15.31 12.11 -9.17
C GLN A 1 -14.77 10.71 -9.01
N GLU A 2 -14.01 10.24 -10.00
CA GLU A 2 -13.27 8.99 -9.88
C GLU A 2 -12.17 9.16 -8.83
N LYS A 3 -12.13 8.27 -7.83
CA LYS A 3 -11.17 8.37 -6.73
C LYS A 3 -9.79 7.98 -7.25
N GLU A 4 -8.76 8.76 -6.94
CA GLU A 4 -7.39 8.46 -7.36
C GLU A 4 -6.77 7.26 -6.64
N ILE A 5 -7.33 6.91 -5.48
CA ILE A 5 -6.95 5.76 -4.67
C ILE A 5 -8.16 5.24 -3.89
N ARG A 6 -8.24 3.91 -3.72
CA ARG A 6 -9.21 3.25 -2.87
C ARG A 6 -8.58 2.03 -2.20
N MET A 7 -8.67 1.94 -0.87
CA MET A 7 -8.41 0.68 -0.17
C MET A 7 -9.54 -0.29 -0.48
N LEU A 8 -9.19 -1.48 -0.98
CA LEU A 8 -10.13 -2.52 -1.36
C LEU A 8 -10.28 -3.56 -0.25
N LEU A 9 -9.15 -4.08 0.23
CA LEU A 9 -9.10 -5.22 1.13
C LEU A 9 -8.01 -5.03 2.18
N GLN A 10 -8.18 -5.74 3.30
CA GLN A 10 -7.15 -5.99 4.29
C GLN A 10 -7.15 -7.50 4.53
N VAL A 11 -5.97 -8.12 4.50
CA VAL A 11 -5.81 -9.55 4.78
C VAL A 11 -4.53 -9.72 5.59
N HIS A 12 -4.64 -10.24 6.81
CA HIS A 12 -3.52 -10.38 7.74
C HIS A 12 -2.80 -9.04 8.02
N ASP A 13 -1.61 -8.84 7.48
CA ASP A 13 -0.77 -7.65 7.56
C ASP A 13 -0.69 -6.86 6.23
N GLU A 14 -1.42 -7.31 5.21
CA GLU A 14 -1.47 -6.70 3.89
C GLU A 14 -2.66 -5.75 3.73
N LEU A 15 -2.41 -4.63 3.04
CA LEU A 15 -3.43 -3.67 2.60
C LEU A 15 -3.44 -3.62 1.07
N VAL A 16 -4.58 -3.91 0.45
CA VAL A 16 -4.73 -3.92 -1.01
C VAL A 16 -5.43 -2.64 -1.45
N PHE A 17 -4.81 -1.92 -2.38
CA PHE A 17 -5.33 -0.67 -2.94
C PHE A 17 -5.52 -0.78 -4.45
N GLU A 18 -6.57 -0.14 -4.94
CA GLU A 18 -6.68 0.26 -6.33
C GLU A 18 -6.21 1.70 -6.43
N VAL A 19 -5.25 1.96 -7.33
CA VAL A 19 -4.62 3.27 -7.48
C VAL A 19 -4.59 3.61 -8.96
N ARG A 20 -4.88 4.88 -9.29
CA ARG A 20 -4.64 5.37 -10.64
C ARG A 20 -3.15 5.28 -10.99
N GLU A 21 -2.86 4.78 -12.18
CA GLU A 21 -1.49 4.50 -12.63
C GLU A 21 -0.58 5.73 -12.55
N ASP A 22 -1.09 6.90 -12.94
CA ASP A 22 -0.36 8.19 -12.90
C ASP A 22 -0.06 8.69 -11.48
N ARG A 23 -0.60 8.03 -10.45
CA ARG A 23 -0.42 8.38 -9.04
C ARG A 23 0.21 7.25 -8.21
N LEU A 24 0.55 6.12 -8.83
CA LEU A 24 1.05 4.92 -8.16
C LEU A 24 2.25 5.24 -7.25
N GLU A 25 3.28 5.89 -7.81
CA GLU A 25 4.51 6.25 -7.10
C GLU A 25 4.26 7.12 -5.86
N HIS A 26 3.40 8.14 -6.03
CA HIS A 26 3.05 9.08 -4.97
C HIS A 26 2.37 8.38 -3.80
N TYR A 27 1.34 7.58 -4.09
CA TYR A 27 0.60 6.88 -3.04
C TYR A 27 1.41 5.73 -2.44
N ARG A 28 2.17 4.97 -3.24
CA ARG A 28 3.02 3.88 -2.74
C ARG A 28 3.99 4.38 -1.68
N LYS A 29 4.75 5.44 -1.98
CA LYS A 29 5.69 6.05 -1.02
C LYS A 29 4.98 6.47 0.27
N GLY A 30 3.86 7.18 0.14
CA GLY A 30 3.11 7.67 1.31
C GLY A 30 2.51 6.56 2.17
N ILE A 31 2.07 5.46 1.56
CA ILE A 31 1.52 4.29 2.27
C ILE A 31 2.62 3.57 3.03
N VAL A 32 3.75 3.28 2.37
CA VAL A 32 4.91 2.61 2.99
C VAL A 32 5.38 3.39 4.21
N GLU A 33 5.60 4.71 4.09
CA GLU A 33 6.03 5.56 5.21
C GLU A 33 5.04 5.51 6.39
N ARG A 34 3.73 5.52 6.12
CA ARG A 34 2.70 5.49 7.15
C ARG A 34 2.59 4.13 7.83
N MET A 35 2.67 3.04 7.07
CA MET A 35 2.60 1.69 7.60
C MET A 35 3.84 1.36 8.45
N GLN A 36 5.04 1.76 8.01
CA GLN A 36 6.26 1.59 8.81
C GLN A 36 6.24 2.43 10.09
N GLY A 37 5.64 3.62 10.04
CA GLY A 37 5.49 4.51 11.19
C GLY A 37 4.22 4.30 12.03
N ALA A 38 3.46 3.21 11.81
CA ALA A 38 2.15 3.03 12.42
C ALA A 38 2.19 2.77 13.94
N ALA A 39 3.32 2.30 14.45
CA ALA A 39 3.51 2.01 15.87
C ALA A 39 4.96 2.24 16.29
N ASP A 40 5.16 2.63 17.56
CA ASP A 40 6.48 2.68 18.19
C ASP A 40 6.74 1.35 18.91
N LEU A 41 7.65 0.55 18.36
CA LEU A 41 7.94 -0.80 18.79
C LEU A 41 9.45 -0.99 18.94
N ALA A 42 9.85 -1.87 19.86
CA ALA A 42 11.27 -2.21 20.03
C ALA A 42 11.91 -2.84 18.77
N VAL A 43 11.08 -3.44 17.91
CA VAL A 43 11.48 -3.96 16.60
C VAL A 43 10.79 -3.11 15.53
N PRO A 44 11.53 -2.49 14.57
CA PRO A 44 10.94 -1.61 13.58
C PRO A 44 10.07 -2.38 12.59
N LEU A 45 8.95 -1.76 12.18
CA LEU A 45 8.09 -2.29 11.12
C LEU A 45 8.74 -2.08 9.74
N LEU A 46 8.81 -3.15 8.96
CA LEU A 46 9.22 -3.11 7.56
C LEU A 46 7.98 -3.33 6.70
N VAL A 47 7.85 -2.56 5.63
CA VAL A 47 6.72 -2.67 4.69
C VAL A 47 7.29 -2.81 3.30
N GLU A 48 6.85 -3.85 2.60
CA GLU A 48 7.13 -4.07 1.19
C GLU A 48 5.88 -3.72 0.38
N ALA A 49 6.09 -3.22 -0.84
CA ALA A 49 4.99 -2.82 -1.71
C ALA A 49 5.26 -3.26 -3.14
N GLY A 50 4.44 -4.18 -3.64
CA GLY A 50 4.37 -4.56 -5.06
C GLY A 50 3.17 -3.92 -5.77
N SER A 51 3.18 -3.97 -7.10
CA SER A 51 2.10 -3.45 -7.94
C SER A 51 2.00 -4.25 -9.22
N GLY A 52 0.78 -4.59 -9.64
CA GLY A 52 0.53 -5.38 -10.84
C GLY A 52 -0.91 -5.21 -11.35
N ALA A 53 -1.17 -5.74 -12.55
CA ALA A 53 -2.49 -5.65 -13.18
C ALA A 53 -3.57 -6.52 -12.48
N ASN A 54 -3.15 -7.41 -11.59
CA ASN A 54 -3.99 -8.21 -10.71
C ASN A 54 -3.23 -8.46 -9.40
N TRP A 55 -3.91 -9.06 -8.42
CA TRP A 55 -3.33 -9.31 -7.10
C TRP A 55 -2.11 -10.23 -7.18
N ASP A 56 -2.19 -11.33 -7.93
CA ASP A 56 -1.09 -12.31 -8.06
C ASP A 56 0.20 -11.66 -8.61
N ALA A 57 0.08 -10.67 -9.49
CA ALA A 57 1.21 -9.90 -10.03
C ALA A 57 1.68 -8.75 -9.13
N ALA A 58 0.89 -8.37 -8.11
CA ALA A 58 1.22 -7.31 -7.16
C ALA A 58 1.84 -7.84 -5.86
N HIS A 59 1.69 -9.15 -5.62
CA HIS A 59 2.36 -9.90 -4.56
C HIS A 59 3.79 -10.23 -5.00
#